data_AF-A0A3A8N0W3-F1
#
_entry.id   AF-A0A3A8N0W3-F1
#
_cell.length_a   1.000
_cell.length_b   1.000
_cell.length_c   1.000
_cell.angle_alpha   90.00
_cell.angle_beta   90.00
_cell.angle_gamma   90.00
#
_symmetry.space_group_name_H-M   'P 1'
#
loop_
_entity.id
_entity.type
_entity.pdbx_description
1 polymer ?
#
loop_
_entity_poly.entity_id
_entity_poly.type
_entity_poly.pdbx_seq_one_letter_code
_entity_poly.pdbx_strand_id
1 'polypeptide(L)'
;PGTQPPDVSGLLSSDALTRLRSRYNNKPSDPVAELSRSSIQALYSQSSDLLEEMMSEFYSPQKFARVQDFTQFARDREQIVIALLAARMGNRRMYLALHFYWGLMVGLSPAEIAHRLLFISFYSGIDTLTSALETFSAVLNKLQSLTNAARTDEALEPRAIMGELKALFP
;
A
#
# COMPACT_ATOMS: atom_id res chain seq x y z
N PRO A 1 -20.16 29.55 7.64
CA PRO A 1 -19.92 28.56 6.57
C PRO A 1 -18.63 27.78 6.86
N GLY A 2 -18.76 26.66 7.57
CA GLY A 2 -17.62 25.78 7.82
C GLY A 2 -17.19 25.14 6.50
N THR A 3 -15.93 25.32 6.11
CA THR A 3 -15.35 24.58 4.99
C THR A 3 -15.48 23.10 5.30
N GLN A 4 -16.24 22.39 4.47
CA GLN A 4 -16.32 20.93 4.55
C GLN A 4 -14.88 20.39 4.48
N PRO A 5 -14.45 19.52 5.41
CA PRO A 5 -13.11 18.98 5.36
C PRO A 5 -12.89 18.30 4.00
N PRO A 6 -11.70 18.45 3.40
CA PRO A 6 -11.42 17.88 2.09
C PRO A 6 -11.67 16.36 2.13
N ASP A 7 -12.41 15.87 1.15
CA ASP A 7 -12.63 14.45 0.98
C ASP A 7 -11.28 13.77 0.69
N VAL A 8 -10.96 12.72 1.45
CA VAL A 8 -9.73 11.94 1.28
C VAL A 8 -9.67 11.33 -0.13
N SER A 9 -10.82 11.07 -0.76
CA SER A 9 -10.91 10.64 -2.16
C SER A 9 -10.37 11.70 -3.15
N GLY A 10 -10.35 12.97 -2.77
CA GLY A 10 -9.85 14.08 -3.56
C GLY A 10 -8.34 14.30 -3.49
N LEU A 11 -7.64 13.64 -2.55
CA LEU A 11 -6.18 13.77 -2.41
C LEU A 11 -5.39 12.98 -3.48
N LEU A 12 -6.01 11.95 -4.06
CA LEU A 12 -5.47 11.18 -5.18
C LEU A 12 -6.57 10.97 -6.22
N SER A 13 -6.43 11.60 -7.38
CA SER A 13 -7.43 11.55 -8.44
C SER A 13 -7.61 10.13 -8.99
N SER A 14 -8.81 9.85 -9.52
CA SER A 14 -9.09 8.56 -10.16
C SER A 14 -8.21 8.29 -11.38
N ASP A 15 -7.85 9.34 -12.13
CA ASP A 15 -6.89 9.25 -13.23
C ASP A 15 -5.50 8.86 -12.72
N ALA A 16 -5.01 9.53 -11.67
CA ALA A 16 -3.71 9.24 -11.10
C ALA A 16 -3.63 7.79 -10.58
N LEU A 17 -4.68 7.35 -9.90
CA LEU A 17 -4.79 5.97 -9.42
C LEU A 17 -4.84 4.95 -10.56
N THR A 18 -5.51 5.27 -11.66
CA THR A 18 -5.57 4.42 -12.86
C THR A 18 -4.19 4.27 -13.50
N ARG A 19 -3.45 5.36 -13.65
CA ARG A 19 -2.08 5.36 -14.21
C ARG A 19 -1.12 4.52 -13.35
N LEU A 20 -1.15 4.73 -12.02
CA LEU A 20 -0.34 3.95 -11.08
C LEU A 20 -0.66 2.45 -11.15
N ARG A 21 -1.94 2.09 -11.11
CA ARG A 21 -2.39 0.68 -11.21
C ARG A 21 -2.00 0.05 -12.54
N SER A 22 -2.07 0.78 -13.64
CA SER A 22 -1.65 0.28 -14.95
C SER A 22 -0.18 -0.15 -14.93
N ARG A 23 0.72 0.65 -14.34
CA ARG A 23 2.14 0.29 -14.22
C ARG A 23 2.40 -0.89 -13.30
N TYR A 24 1.63 -0.98 -12.22
CA TYR A 24 1.70 -2.10 -11.30
C TYR A 24 1.21 -3.41 -11.95
N ASN A 25 0.08 -3.38 -12.66
CA ASN A 25 -0.55 -4.56 -13.25
C ASN A 25 0.12 -5.06 -14.54
N ASN A 26 0.89 -4.21 -15.23
CA ASN A 26 1.64 -4.60 -16.44
C ASN A 26 2.91 -5.44 -16.13
N LYS A 27 3.00 -6.02 -14.94
CA LYS A 27 4.12 -6.85 -14.50
C LYS A 27 3.72 -8.33 -14.48
N PRO A 28 4.64 -9.26 -14.79
CA PRO A 28 4.36 -10.69 -14.77
C PRO A 28 4.16 -11.25 -13.35
N SER A 29 4.64 -10.53 -12.34
CA SER A 29 4.63 -10.85 -10.91
C SER A 29 4.24 -9.62 -10.09
N ASP A 30 3.80 -9.81 -8.85
CA ASP A 30 3.57 -8.71 -7.90
C ASP A 30 4.90 -8.00 -7.61
N PRO A 31 5.09 -6.76 -8.10
CA PRO A 31 6.38 -6.09 -8.06
C PRO A 31 6.75 -5.65 -6.64
N VAL A 32 5.76 -5.38 -5.78
CA VAL A 32 6.01 -5.01 -4.38
C VAL A 32 6.44 -6.26 -3.61
N ALA A 33 5.74 -7.39 -3.79
CA ALA A 33 6.15 -8.66 -3.18
C ALA A 33 7.57 -9.08 -3.60
N GLU A 34 7.92 -8.90 -4.87
CA GLU A 34 9.25 -9.24 -5.39
C GLU A 34 10.36 -8.38 -4.76
N LEU A 35 10.15 -7.07 -4.67
CA LEU A 35 11.09 -6.17 -4.01
C LEU A 35 11.23 -6.49 -2.52
N SER A 36 10.13 -6.79 -1.84
CA SER A 36 10.12 -7.20 -0.43
C SER A 36 10.80 -8.54 -0.19
N ARG A 37 10.64 -9.51 -1.11
CA ARG A 37 11.23 -10.86 -1.01
C ARG A 37 12.75 -10.80 -0.83
N SER A 38 13.42 -10.00 -1.66
CA SER A 38 14.89 -9.88 -1.60
C SER A 38 15.38 -9.38 -0.24
N SER A 39 14.66 -8.43 0.37
CA SER A 39 14.99 -7.86 1.68
C SER A 39 14.73 -8.86 2.80
N ILE A 40 13.63 -9.62 2.73
CA ILE A 40 13.27 -10.63 3.72
C ILE A 40 14.23 -11.81 3.69
N GLN A 41 14.56 -12.33 2.50
CA GLN A 41 15.52 -13.44 2.36
C GLN A 41 16.90 -13.08 2.93
N ALA A 42 17.36 -11.85 2.73
CA ALA A 42 18.62 -11.38 3.30
C ALA A 42 18.60 -11.34 4.84
N LEU A 43 17.47 -10.97 5.46
CA LEU A 43 17.31 -10.89 6.91
C LEU A 43 17.15 -12.26 7.57
N TYR A 44 16.62 -13.24 6.84
CA TYR A 44 16.25 -14.56 7.36
C TYR A 44 16.86 -15.69 6.51
N SER A 45 18.16 -15.60 6.23
CA SER A 45 18.86 -16.53 5.34
C SER A 45 18.79 -18.00 5.80
N GLN A 46 18.61 -18.27 7.10
CA GLN A 46 18.46 -19.62 7.65
C GLN A 46 17.08 -20.24 7.44
N SER A 47 16.09 -19.44 7.03
CA SER A 47 14.70 -19.87 6.82
C SER A 47 14.16 -19.38 5.48
N SER A 48 15.06 -19.11 4.50
CA SER A 48 14.71 -18.55 3.19
C SER A 48 13.66 -19.37 2.47
N ASP A 49 13.80 -20.69 2.51
CA ASP A 49 12.95 -21.61 1.74
C ASP A 49 11.53 -21.65 2.32
N LEU A 50 11.42 -21.73 3.64
CA LEU A 50 10.13 -21.67 4.34
C LEU A 50 9.46 -20.31 4.12
N LEU A 51 10.22 -19.21 4.20
CA LEU A 51 9.68 -17.88 3.96
C LEU A 51 9.25 -17.69 2.52
N GLU A 52 9.96 -18.27 1.55
CA GLU A 52 9.59 -18.23 0.15
C GLU A 52 8.30 -18.99 -0.11
N GLU A 53 8.15 -20.18 0.46
CA GLU A 53 6.91 -20.95 0.41
C GLU A 53 5.75 -20.15 0.99
N MET A 54 5.91 -19.62 2.20
CA MET A 54 4.89 -18.78 2.86
C MET A 54 4.54 -17.55 2.03
N MET A 55 5.52 -16.83 1.47
CA MET A 55 5.27 -15.66 0.63
C MET A 55 4.55 -16.05 -0.66
N SER A 56 4.82 -17.22 -1.23
CA SER A 56 4.13 -17.68 -2.45
C SER A 56 2.63 -17.88 -2.21
N GLU A 57 2.21 -18.37 -1.04
CA GLU A 57 0.80 -18.54 -0.69
C GLU A 57 0.04 -17.20 -0.62
N PHE A 58 0.72 -16.12 -0.21
CA PHE A 58 0.08 -14.82 -0.01
C PHE A 58 0.13 -13.90 -1.23
N TYR A 59 1.11 -14.06 -2.12
CA TYR A 59 1.39 -13.09 -3.18
C TYR A 59 1.39 -13.68 -4.60
N SER A 60 1.16 -14.99 -4.75
CA SER A 60 1.18 -15.68 -6.05
C SER A 60 -0.23 -16.00 -6.54
N PRO A 61 -0.73 -15.39 -7.64
CA PRO A 61 -2.05 -15.71 -8.17
C PRO A 61 -2.19 -17.17 -8.65
N GLN A 62 -1.08 -17.83 -8.97
CA GLN A 62 -1.02 -19.22 -9.47
C GLN A 62 -1.60 -20.25 -8.48
N LYS A 63 -1.69 -19.89 -7.19
CA LYS A 63 -2.27 -20.74 -6.14
C LYS A 63 -3.80 -20.68 -6.08
N PHE A 64 -4.41 -19.74 -6.81
CA PHE A 64 -5.85 -19.53 -6.84
C PHE A 64 -6.45 -20.09 -8.12
N ALA A 65 -7.60 -20.77 -7.99
CA ALA A 65 -8.31 -21.34 -9.14
C ALA A 65 -8.81 -20.27 -10.12
N ARG A 66 -9.11 -19.06 -9.63
CA ARG A 66 -9.56 -17.92 -10.43
C ARG A 66 -8.82 -16.66 -10.02
N VAL A 67 -8.49 -15.82 -11.00
CA VAL A 67 -7.81 -14.53 -10.76
C VAL A 67 -8.64 -13.63 -9.84
N GLN A 68 -9.97 -13.66 -9.95
CA GLN A 68 -10.87 -12.89 -9.10
C GLN A 68 -10.77 -13.29 -7.62
N ASP A 69 -10.55 -14.59 -7.35
CA ASP A 69 -10.38 -15.09 -5.98
C ASP A 69 -9.07 -14.53 -5.38
N PHE A 70 -8.00 -14.50 -6.17
CA PHE A 70 -6.75 -13.84 -5.77
C PHE A 70 -6.92 -12.33 -5.59
N THR A 71 -7.62 -11.65 -6.50
CA THR A 71 -7.87 -10.20 -6.39
C THR A 71 -8.61 -9.87 -5.10
N GLN A 72 -9.64 -10.63 -4.76
CA GLN A 72 -10.38 -10.44 -3.51
C GLN A 72 -9.50 -10.73 -2.29
N PHE A 73 -8.76 -11.86 -2.32
CA PHE A 73 -7.82 -12.20 -1.26
C PHE A 73 -6.76 -11.12 -1.04
N ALA A 74 -6.18 -10.57 -2.10
CA ALA A 74 -5.18 -9.51 -2.02
C ALA A 74 -5.75 -8.23 -1.40
N ARG A 75 -6.99 -7.85 -1.77
CA ARG A 75 -7.68 -6.72 -1.14
C ARG A 75 -7.91 -6.96 0.36
N ASP A 76 -8.35 -8.14 0.75
CA ASP A 76 -8.60 -8.49 2.16
C ASP A 76 -7.29 -8.53 2.96
N ARG A 77 -6.23 -9.11 2.39
CA ARG A 77 -4.88 -9.14 2.96
C ARG A 77 -4.39 -7.72 3.25
N GLU A 78 -4.44 -6.81 2.29
CA GLU A 78 -3.94 -5.44 2.50
C GLU A 78 -4.81 -4.67 3.52
N GLN A 79 -6.12 -4.88 3.57
CA GLN A 79 -6.96 -4.28 4.62
C GLN A 79 -6.51 -4.72 6.02
N ILE A 80 -6.24 -6.02 6.21
CA ILE A 80 -5.79 -6.58 7.49
C ILE A 80 -4.41 -6.04 7.86
N VAL A 81 -3.47 -6.04 6.93
CA VAL A 81 -2.10 -5.56 7.18
C VAL A 81 -2.09 -4.08 7.51
N ILE A 82 -2.84 -3.26 6.77
CA ILE A 82 -3.00 -1.83 7.07
C ILE A 82 -3.57 -1.63 8.48
N ALA A 83 -4.64 -2.34 8.84
CA ALA A 83 -5.25 -2.22 10.16
C ALA A 83 -4.27 -2.59 11.29
N LEU A 84 -3.52 -3.70 11.13
CA LEU A 84 -2.53 -4.14 12.10
C LEU A 84 -1.36 -3.17 12.24
N LEU A 85 -0.87 -2.60 11.13
CA LEU A 85 0.21 -1.63 11.15
C LEU A 85 -0.24 -0.29 11.74
N ALA A 86 -1.47 0.15 11.44
CA ALA A 86 -2.04 1.39 11.99
C ALA A 86 -2.29 1.29 13.50
N ALA A 87 -2.72 0.12 14.00
CA ALA A 87 -2.96 -0.11 15.43
C ALA A 87 -1.68 -0.24 16.25
N ARG A 88 -0.54 -0.55 15.63
CA ARG A 88 0.74 -0.76 16.34
C ARG A 88 1.43 0.58 16.64
N MET A 89 1.86 0.74 17.88
CA MET A 89 2.72 1.86 18.29
C MET A 89 4.18 1.63 17.87
N GLY A 90 4.89 2.72 17.56
CA GLY A 90 6.31 2.71 17.20
C GLY A 90 6.51 3.02 15.72
N ASN A 91 7.46 3.92 15.44
CA ASN A 91 7.77 4.60 14.18
C ASN A 91 7.95 3.69 12.94
N ARG A 92 6.91 2.96 12.52
CA ARG A 92 6.87 2.06 11.36
C ARG A 92 6.12 2.71 10.20
N ARG A 93 6.18 4.05 10.12
CA ARG A 93 5.48 4.85 9.11
C ARG A 93 5.83 4.41 7.70
N MET A 94 7.08 4.02 7.45
CA MET A 94 7.52 3.46 6.16
C MET A 94 6.75 2.19 5.78
N TYR A 95 6.62 1.21 6.68
CA TYR A 95 5.89 -0.03 6.41
C TYR A 95 4.40 0.23 6.21
N LEU A 96 3.81 1.11 7.01
CA LEU A 96 2.41 1.51 6.84
C LEU A 96 2.21 2.23 5.48
N ALA A 97 3.13 3.12 5.10
CA ALA A 97 3.10 3.81 3.81
C ALA A 97 3.22 2.84 2.62
N LEU A 98 4.08 1.82 2.74
CA LEU A 98 4.20 0.76 1.74
C LEU A 98 2.86 0.03 1.54
N HIS A 99 2.21 -0.36 2.63
CA HIS A 99 0.94 -1.08 2.56
C HIS A 99 -0.24 -0.18 2.17
N PHE A 100 -0.19 1.13 2.42
CA PHE A 100 -1.14 2.06 1.79
C PHE A 100 -1.00 2.08 0.27
N TYR A 101 0.23 2.19 -0.24
CA TYR A 101 0.49 2.11 -1.68
C TYR A 101 0.02 0.75 -2.25
N TRP A 102 0.41 -0.35 -1.61
CA TRP A 102 0.07 -1.68 -2.07
C TRP A 102 -1.45 -1.93 -2.06
N GLY A 103 -2.13 -1.53 -0.98
CA GLY A 103 -3.58 -1.55 -0.86
C GLY A 103 -4.27 -0.82 -2.01
N LEU A 104 -3.78 0.37 -2.36
CA LEU A 104 -4.28 1.12 -3.52
C LEU A 104 -4.08 0.34 -4.82
N MET A 105 -2.93 -0.30 -5.02
CA MET A 105 -2.60 -1.05 -6.23
C MET A 105 -3.47 -2.30 -6.40
N VAL A 106 -3.73 -3.04 -5.32
CA VAL A 106 -4.59 -4.25 -5.35
C VAL A 106 -6.09 -3.94 -5.43
N GLY A 107 -6.47 -2.67 -5.44
CA GLY A 107 -7.84 -2.25 -5.74
C GLY A 107 -8.59 -1.59 -4.58
N LEU A 108 -7.98 -1.32 -3.43
CA LEU A 108 -8.61 -0.49 -2.41
C LEU A 108 -8.68 0.97 -2.88
N SER A 109 -9.77 1.65 -2.55
CA SER A 109 -9.92 3.09 -2.74
C SER A 109 -9.38 3.87 -1.54
N PRO A 110 -9.04 5.16 -1.72
CA PRO A 110 -8.65 6.01 -0.60
C PRO A 110 -9.70 6.07 0.52
N ALA A 111 -10.98 6.10 0.15
CA ALA A 111 -12.10 6.11 1.09
C ALA A 111 -12.19 4.81 1.89
N GLU A 112 -12.03 3.64 1.25
CA GLU A 112 -12.02 2.35 1.96
C GLU A 112 -10.91 2.32 3.02
N ILE A 113 -9.70 2.74 2.67
CA ILE A 113 -8.57 2.79 3.62
C ILE A 113 -8.89 3.75 4.78
N ALA A 114 -9.36 4.96 4.49
CA ALA A 114 -9.71 5.95 5.52
C ALA A 114 -10.78 5.43 6.49
N HIS A 115 -11.82 4.76 5.99
CA HIS A 115 -12.85 4.15 6.82
C HIS A 115 -12.28 3.06 7.74
N ARG A 116 -11.33 2.26 7.25
CA ARG A 116 -10.65 1.24 8.08
C ARG A 116 -9.78 1.87 9.16
N LEU A 117 -9.07 2.95 8.85
CA LEU A 117 -8.28 3.70 9.84
C LEU A 117 -9.17 4.27 10.96
N LEU A 118 -10.31 4.87 10.59
CA LEU A 118 -11.29 5.33 11.57
C LEU A 118 -11.83 4.17 12.41
N PHE A 119 -12.18 3.05 11.76
CA PHE A 119 -12.73 1.90 12.47
C PHE A 119 -11.77 1.30 13.49
N ILE A 120 -10.49 1.11 13.13
CA ILE A 120 -9.50 0.55 14.05
C ILE A 120 -9.22 1.48 15.24
N SER A 121 -9.35 2.80 15.04
CA SER A 121 -9.14 3.80 16.10
C SER A 121 -10.09 3.66 17.30
N PHE A 122 -11.29 3.09 17.09
CA PHE A 122 -12.20 2.80 18.20
C PHE A 122 -11.61 1.77 19.19
N TYR A 123 -10.63 0.99 18.74
CA TYR A 123 -9.98 -0.05 19.54
C TYR A 123 -8.52 0.29 19.88
N SER A 124 -7.85 1.11 19.07
CA SER A 124 -6.44 1.47 19.25
C SER A 124 -6.19 2.90 19.75
N GLY A 125 -7.23 3.74 19.85
CA GLY A 125 -7.15 5.10 20.37
C GLY A 125 -6.83 6.17 19.30
N ILE A 126 -7.15 7.42 19.61
CA ILE A 126 -7.08 8.55 18.66
C ILE A 126 -5.67 8.92 18.20
N ASP A 127 -4.64 8.64 19.02
CA ASP A 127 -3.25 8.92 18.67
C ASP A 127 -2.79 8.04 17.50
N THR A 128 -3.22 6.78 17.49
CA THR A 128 -2.94 5.85 16.38
C THR A 128 -3.64 6.29 15.10
N LEU A 129 -4.87 6.80 15.19
CA LEU A 129 -5.60 7.36 14.05
C LEU A 129 -4.88 8.56 13.46
N THR A 130 -4.52 9.53 14.31
CA THR A 130 -3.86 10.76 13.87
C THR A 130 -2.57 10.45 13.12
N SER A 131 -1.71 9.60 13.71
CA SER A 131 -0.45 9.19 13.07
C SER A 131 -0.66 8.43 11.76
N ALA A 132 -1.68 7.56 11.69
CA ALA A 132 -2.00 6.82 10.47
C ALA A 132 -2.56 7.73 9.37
N LEU A 133 -3.43 8.70 9.71
CA LEU A 133 -3.98 9.67 8.77
C LEU A 133 -2.90 10.64 8.25
N GLU A 134 -1.97 11.07 9.09
CA GLU A 134 -0.81 11.86 8.64
C GLU A 134 0.01 11.09 7.59
N THR A 135 0.32 9.83 7.89
CA THR A 135 1.07 8.95 6.98
C THR A 135 0.28 8.74 5.70
N PHE A 136 -1.02 8.48 5.78
CA PHE A 136 -1.86 8.22 4.63
C PHE A 136 -2.01 9.44 3.72
N SER A 137 -2.28 10.61 4.31
CA SER A 137 -2.34 11.88 3.59
C SER A 137 -1.02 12.19 2.88
N ALA A 138 0.11 11.98 3.55
CA ALA A 138 1.43 12.16 2.94
C ALA A 138 1.66 11.21 1.75
N VAL A 139 1.24 9.94 1.85
CA VAL A 139 1.28 8.99 0.72
C VAL A 139 0.41 9.47 -0.44
N LEU A 140 -0.85 9.80 -0.21
CA LEU A 140 -1.77 10.23 -1.28
C LEU A 140 -1.25 11.48 -2.00
N ASN A 141 -0.82 12.50 -1.24
CA ASN A 141 -0.26 13.72 -1.80
C ASN A 141 1.03 13.46 -2.59
N LYS A 142 1.90 12.57 -2.09
CA LYS A 142 3.14 12.20 -2.81
C LYS A 142 2.82 11.48 -4.11
N LEU A 143 1.90 10.52 -4.11
CA LEU A 143 1.47 9.81 -5.32
C LEU A 143 0.82 10.75 -6.34
N GLN A 144 -0.02 11.67 -5.89
CA GLN A 144 -0.62 12.69 -6.76
C GLN A 144 0.45 13.60 -7.37
N SER A 145 1.39 14.08 -6.56
CA SER A 145 2.51 14.92 -7.01
C SER A 145 3.39 14.21 -8.05
N LEU A 146 3.76 12.96 -7.79
CA LEU A 146 4.53 12.14 -8.74
C LEU A 146 3.78 11.95 -10.06
N THR A 147 2.47 11.71 -9.98
CA THR A 147 1.64 11.51 -11.18
C THR A 147 1.46 12.79 -12.00
N ASN A 148 1.38 13.95 -11.34
CA ASN A 148 1.34 15.25 -12.00
C ASN A 148 2.70 15.59 -12.65
N ALA A 149 3.81 15.23 -12.02
CA ALA A 149 5.16 15.50 -12.53
C ALA A 149 5.62 14.52 -13.61
N ALA A 150 5.02 13.32 -13.66
CA ALA A 150 5.38 12.26 -14.59
C ALA A 150 5.08 12.65 -16.05
N ARG A 151 6.14 12.96 -16.80
CA ARG A 151 6.09 13.19 -18.26
C ARG A 151 5.79 11.91 -19.04
N THR A 152 6.21 10.77 -18.50
CA THR A 152 5.95 9.41 -18.99
C THR A 152 5.55 8.54 -17.81
N ASP A 153 4.78 7.48 -18.05
CA ASP A 153 4.35 6.57 -16.97
C ASP A 153 5.49 5.67 -16.46
N GLU A 154 6.68 5.70 -17.05
CA GLU A 154 7.87 5.02 -16.52
C GLU A 154 8.30 5.57 -15.15
N ALA A 155 8.05 6.86 -14.89
CA ALA A 155 8.30 7.45 -13.57
C ALA A 155 7.36 6.91 -12.49
N LEU A 156 6.29 6.21 -12.87
CA LEU A 156 5.27 5.64 -11.99
C LEU A 156 5.49 4.14 -11.75
N GLU A 157 6.66 3.62 -12.14
CA GLU A 157 7.06 2.25 -11.87
C GLU A 157 7.10 1.94 -10.37
N PRO A 158 6.59 0.78 -9.90
CA PRO A 158 6.51 0.46 -8.48
C PRO A 158 7.82 0.61 -7.72
N ARG A 159 8.95 0.25 -8.35
CA ARG A 159 10.29 0.43 -7.77
C ARG A 159 10.63 1.90 -7.52
N ALA A 160 10.27 2.79 -8.45
CA ALA A 160 10.50 4.23 -8.32
C ALA A 160 9.61 4.81 -7.22
N ILE A 161 8.31 4.46 -7.22
CA ILE A 161 7.36 4.88 -6.18
C ILE A 161 7.84 4.44 -4.80
N MET A 162 8.27 3.18 -4.63
CA MET A 162 8.79 2.70 -3.36
C MET A 162 10.04 3.45 -2.91
N GLY A 163 10.94 3.83 -3.83
CA GLY A 163 12.10 4.67 -3.53
C GLY A 163 11.68 6.04 -2.98
N GLU A 164 10.71 6.67 -3.62
CA GLU A 164 10.15 7.96 -3.20
C GLU A 164 9.44 7.89 -1.84
N LEU A 165 8.70 6.82 -1.57
CA LEU A 165 8.05 6.61 -0.27
C LEU A 165 9.06 6.33 0.84
N LYS A 166 10.12 5.56 0.56
CA LYS A 166 11.21 5.35 1.51
C LYS A 166 11.94 6.66 1.84
N ALA A 167 12.12 7.54 0.86
CA ALA A 167 12.70 8.86 1.10
C ALA A 167 11.79 9.77 1.94
N LEU A 168 10.47 9.62 1.82
CA LEU A 168 9.49 10.39 2.59
C LEU A 168 9.39 9.94 4.07
N PHE A 169 9.67 8.66 4.34
CA PHE A 169 9.59 8.07 5.68
C PHE A 169 10.90 7.32 6.02
N PRO A 170 11.95 8.03 6.46
CA PRO A 170 13.23 7.42 6.82
C PRO A 170 13.16 6.54 8.08
#